data_AF-A0A938M7M9-F1
#
_entry.id   AF-A0A938M7M9-F1
#
_cell.length_a   1.000
_cell.length_b   1.000
_cell.length_c   1.000
_cell.angle_alpha   90.00
_cell.angle_beta   90.00
_cell.angle_gamma   90.00
#
_symmetry.space_group_name_H-M   'P 1'
#
loop_
_entity.id
_entity.type
_entity.pdbx_description
1 polymer ?
#
loop_
_entity_poly.entity_id
_entity_poly.type
_entity_poly.pdbx_seq_one_letter_code
_entity_poly.pdbx_strand_id
1 'polypeptide(L)'
;RAPSQAFVDRFAKYYTPAVIAIAFLIAFVPPFFPGETFGKWFYRALVLLVISCPCALVISTPVSIVSGLAAAARSGVLIKGGVYLEDAGRVQVVAFDKTGTLTKGVAEVTDVIPLGALSPHELLSLAASIEALSEHHLAAAILAKAKTEGVSLKKAENFKALTGLGAQATMDGVKHYIGNHRLFREKGLLTPAAEQKLDKLEADEKTAVLLGTKDGPLGVIGIADRLRDVAAWTLSALRRLGVKKVLMLTGDNMGTAQAIADELGIDEYYAELLPQGKAETIRELAEKGGVVAMVGDGVNDAPALASATLGIAMGTAGSDVALETADIALMADDLSKLPYVIQLGRRTLRTIRQNVAASLVIKGAFVALAIAGKATLWMAVAADMGASLLVIANGLRLLRRTS
;
A
#
# COMPACT_ATOMS: atom_id res chain seq x y z
N ARG A 1 -8.86 0.27 -17.83
CA ARG A 1 -8.34 1.42 -18.63
C ARG A 1 -8.42 2.67 -17.77
N ALA A 2 -7.38 3.50 -17.78
CA ALA A 2 -7.25 4.60 -16.83
C ALA A 2 -8.33 5.68 -17.07
N PRO A 3 -8.96 6.26 -16.03
CA PRO A 3 -10.06 7.21 -16.19
C PRO A 3 -9.73 8.40 -17.08
N SER A 4 -8.51 8.95 -16.96
CA SER A 4 -8.07 10.07 -17.79
C SER A 4 -7.92 9.69 -19.27
N GLN A 5 -7.58 8.44 -19.58
CA GLN A 5 -7.53 7.93 -20.96
C GLN A 5 -8.94 7.76 -21.53
N ALA A 6 -9.88 7.24 -20.74
CA ALA A 6 -11.27 7.12 -21.15
C ALA A 6 -11.94 8.48 -21.41
N PHE A 7 -11.54 9.53 -20.66
CA PHE A 7 -11.98 10.90 -20.92
C PHE A 7 -11.52 11.39 -22.30
N VAL A 8 -10.23 11.18 -22.64
CA VAL A 8 -9.68 11.57 -23.95
C VAL A 8 -10.38 10.83 -25.08
N ASP A 9 -10.62 9.52 -24.93
CA ASP A 9 -11.34 8.70 -25.93
C ASP A 9 -12.77 9.24 -26.15
N ARG A 10 -13.48 9.55 -25.07
CA ARG A 10 -14.83 10.13 -25.12
C ARG A 10 -14.82 11.51 -25.78
N PHE A 11 -13.85 12.35 -25.42
CA PHE A 11 -13.68 13.66 -26.05
C PHE A 11 -13.49 13.53 -27.56
N ALA A 12 -12.57 12.66 -28.01
CA ALA A 12 -12.29 12.44 -29.42
C ALA A 12 -13.52 11.95 -30.20
N LYS A 13 -14.36 11.09 -29.59
CA LYS A 13 -15.59 10.56 -30.20
C LYS A 13 -16.58 11.66 -30.61
N TYR A 14 -16.71 12.73 -29.83
CA TYR A 14 -17.63 13.83 -30.11
C TYR A 14 -16.96 15.00 -30.83
N TYR A 15 -15.71 15.29 -30.47
CA TYR A 15 -14.97 16.42 -31.00
C TYR A 15 -14.66 16.26 -32.50
N THR A 16 -14.23 15.07 -32.94
CA THR A 16 -13.83 14.85 -34.33
C THR A 16 -14.98 15.03 -35.32
N PRO A 17 -16.18 14.43 -35.14
CA PRO A 17 -17.31 14.67 -36.04
C PRO A 17 -17.78 16.12 -36.03
N ALA A 18 -17.78 16.79 -34.87
CA ALA A 18 -18.20 18.17 -34.75
C ALA A 18 -17.28 19.12 -35.54
N VAL A 19 -15.96 18.96 -35.41
CA VAL A 19 -14.98 19.74 -36.17
C VAL A 19 -15.13 19.53 -37.67
N ILE A 20 -15.34 18.29 -38.12
CA ILE A 20 -15.53 17.97 -39.55
C ILE A 20 -16.80 18.66 -40.08
N ALA A 21 -17.90 18.60 -39.32
CA ALA A 21 -19.14 19.27 -39.68
C ALA A 21 -18.96 20.80 -39.76
N ILE A 22 -18.28 21.40 -38.79
CA ILE A 22 -17.98 22.85 -38.79
C ILE A 22 -17.09 23.22 -39.99
N ALA A 23 -16.05 22.44 -40.26
CA ALA A 23 -15.17 22.68 -41.42
C ALA A 23 -15.94 22.57 -42.74
N PHE A 24 -16.85 21.61 -42.87
CA PHE A 24 -17.74 21.50 -44.02
C PHE A 24 -18.62 22.75 -44.17
N LEU A 25 -19.27 23.20 -43.10
CA LEU A 25 -20.07 24.43 -43.12
C LEU A 25 -19.23 25.65 -43.51
N ILE A 26 -18.02 25.79 -42.98
CA ILE A 26 -17.11 26.90 -43.31
C ILE A 26 -16.66 26.84 -44.78
N ALA A 27 -16.45 25.66 -45.34
CA ALA A 27 -16.06 25.51 -46.74
C ALA A 27 -17.17 25.88 -47.71
N PHE A 28 -18.42 25.52 -47.40
CA PHE A 28 -19.53 25.57 -48.35
C PHE A 28 -20.56 26.67 -48.10
N VAL A 29 -20.76 27.17 -46.89
CA VAL A 29 -21.79 28.19 -46.60
C VAL A 29 -21.37 29.61 -47.02
N PRO A 30 -20.19 30.13 -46.63
CA PRO A 30 -19.80 31.50 -46.95
C PRO A 30 -19.68 31.84 -48.46
N PRO A 31 -19.27 30.91 -49.36
CA PRO A 31 -19.22 31.18 -50.79
C PRO A 31 -20.57 31.50 -51.45
N PHE A 32 -21.71 31.23 -50.79
CA PHE A 32 -23.03 31.63 -51.27
C PHE A 32 -23.32 33.13 -51.05
N PHE A 33 -22.48 33.85 -50.29
CA PHE A 33 -22.63 35.28 -50.06
C PHE A 33 -21.86 36.13 -51.10
N PRO A 34 -22.39 37.29 -51.52
CA PRO A 34 -21.73 38.13 -52.51
C PRO A 34 -20.34 38.60 -52.06
N GLY A 35 -19.35 38.48 -52.93
CA GLY A 35 -17.98 38.96 -52.69
C GLY A 35 -17.03 37.95 -52.03
N GLU A 36 -17.50 36.72 -51.74
CA GLU A 36 -16.68 35.66 -51.15
C GLU A 36 -16.32 34.58 -52.20
N THR A 37 -15.11 34.02 -52.11
CA THR A 37 -14.60 33.01 -53.06
C THR A 37 -14.48 31.63 -52.41
N PHE A 38 -14.84 30.58 -53.15
CA PHE A 38 -14.73 29.19 -52.67
C PHE A 38 -13.30 28.85 -52.20
N GLY A 39 -12.27 29.23 -52.96
CA GLY A 39 -10.87 28.94 -52.62
C GLY A 39 -10.44 29.51 -51.27
N LYS A 40 -10.88 30.73 -50.92
CA LYS A 40 -10.58 31.37 -49.62
C LYS A 40 -11.18 30.58 -48.45
N TRP A 41 -12.44 30.19 -48.56
CA TRP A 41 -13.15 29.49 -47.50
C TRP A 41 -12.81 28.01 -47.40
N PHE A 42 -12.53 27.37 -48.53
CA PHE A 42 -11.97 26.03 -48.58
C PHE A 42 -10.59 25.98 -47.89
N TYR A 43 -9.71 26.95 -48.16
CA TYR A 43 -8.42 27.06 -47.46
C TYR A 43 -8.61 27.25 -45.94
N ARG A 44 -9.55 28.11 -45.52
CA ARG A 44 -9.86 28.33 -44.09
C ARG A 44 -10.40 27.06 -43.42
N ALA A 45 -11.23 26.28 -44.11
CA ALA A 45 -11.71 24.98 -43.61
C ALA A 45 -10.56 23.98 -43.43
N LEU A 46 -9.62 23.90 -44.38
CA LEU A 46 -8.42 23.06 -44.25
C LEU A 46 -7.54 23.50 -43.07
N VAL A 47 -7.33 24.81 -42.89
CA VAL A 47 -6.60 25.37 -41.74
C VAL A 47 -7.29 24.98 -40.43
N LEU A 48 -8.63 25.08 -40.35
CA LEU A 48 -9.38 24.67 -39.16
C LEU A 48 -9.22 23.18 -38.86
N LEU A 49 -9.31 22.30 -39.87
CA LEU A 49 -9.14 20.86 -39.69
C LEU A 49 -7.75 20.53 -39.10
N VAL A 50 -6.71 21.17 -39.61
CA VAL A 50 -5.33 20.98 -39.12
C VAL A 50 -5.16 21.50 -37.69
N ILE A 51 -5.61 22.73 -37.40
CA ILE A 51 -5.59 23.29 -36.02
C ILE A 51 -6.33 22.38 -35.04
N SER A 52 -7.36 21.70 -35.52
CA SER A 52 -8.21 20.90 -34.67
C SER A 52 -7.57 19.59 -34.22
N CYS A 53 -6.45 19.10 -34.76
CA CYS A 53 -5.85 17.83 -34.31
C CYS A 53 -5.66 17.85 -32.78
N PRO A 54 -6.25 16.92 -32.00
CA PRO A 54 -5.97 16.79 -30.57
C PRO A 54 -4.70 16.01 -30.27
N CYS A 55 -3.67 16.18 -31.09
CA CYS A 55 -2.43 15.41 -31.02
C CYS A 55 -1.78 15.51 -29.61
N ALA A 56 -1.58 16.73 -29.09
CA ALA A 56 -1.04 16.95 -27.74
C ALA A 56 -1.95 16.41 -26.62
N LEU A 57 -3.26 16.61 -26.74
CA LEU A 57 -4.24 16.15 -25.75
C LEU A 57 -4.25 14.62 -25.65
N VAL A 58 -4.18 13.93 -26.78
CA VAL A 58 -4.25 12.46 -26.86
C VAL A 58 -2.99 11.81 -26.30
N ILE A 59 -1.81 12.37 -26.62
CA ILE A 59 -0.51 11.81 -26.19
C ILE A 59 -0.17 12.14 -24.73
N SER A 60 -0.72 13.22 -24.18
CA SER A 60 -0.43 13.69 -22.82
C SER A 60 -0.60 12.61 -21.73
N THR A 61 -1.74 11.92 -21.75
CA THR A 61 -2.08 10.91 -20.75
C THR A 61 -1.15 9.70 -20.78
N PRO A 62 -1.01 8.97 -21.90
CA PRO A 62 -0.16 7.77 -21.94
C PRO A 62 1.30 8.08 -21.60
N VAL A 63 1.85 9.22 -22.06
CA VAL A 63 3.23 9.61 -21.73
C VAL A 63 3.40 9.87 -20.23
N SER A 64 2.45 10.56 -19.60
CA SER A 64 2.50 10.84 -18.16
C SER A 64 2.38 9.56 -17.33
N ILE A 65 1.46 8.67 -17.72
CA ILE A 65 1.26 7.37 -17.06
C ILE A 65 2.50 6.49 -17.19
N VAL A 66 3.03 6.30 -18.41
CA VAL A 66 4.25 5.49 -18.63
C VAL A 66 5.43 6.07 -17.87
N SER A 67 5.58 7.40 -17.85
CA SER A 67 6.63 8.07 -17.09
C SER A 67 6.49 7.83 -15.58
N GLY A 68 5.27 7.88 -15.05
CA GLY A 68 4.97 7.56 -13.65
C GLY A 68 5.24 6.10 -13.30
N LEU A 69 4.78 5.15 -14.10
CA LEU A 69 5.03 3.71 -13.91
C LEU A 69 6.54 3.40 -13.94
N ALA A 70 7.27 3.99 -14.88
CA ALA A 70 8.72 3.83 -14.95
C ALA A 70 9.44 4.43 -13.73
N ALA A 71 8.97 5.57 -13.21
CA ALA A 71 9.52 6.16 -11.99
C ALA A 71 9.22 5.32 -10.73
N ALA A 72 8.02 4.74 -10.64
CA ALA A 72 7.62 3.81 -9.58
C ALA A 72 8.54 2.58 -9.55
N ALA A 73 8.72 1.93 -10.71
CA ALA A 73 9.57 0.75 -10.84
C ALA A 73 11.02 1.03 -10.42
N ARG A 74 11.60 2.18 -10.83
CA ARG A 74 12.95 2.61 -10.40
C ARG A 74 13.08 2.91 -8.91
N SER A 75 11.97 3.01 -8.19
CA SER A 75 11.93 3.34 -6.76
C SER A 75 11.50 2.16 -5.89
N GLY A 76 11.40 0.95 -6.47
CA GLY A 76 11.01 -0.27 -5.77
C GLY A 76 9.50 -0.41 -5.58
N VAL A 77 8.69 0.20 -6.45
CA VAL A 77 7.23 0.06 -6.41
C VAL A 77 6.74 -0.49 -7.74
N LEU A 78 6.04 -1.62 -7.69
CA LEU A 78 5.40 -2.21 -8.86
C LEU A 78 3.94 -1.78 -8.92
N ILE A 79 3.52 -1.23 -10.05
CA ILE A 79 2.12 -0.83 -10.29
C ILE A 79 1.65 -1.56 -11.54
N LYS A 80 0.60 -2.37 -11.44
CA LYS A 80 0.14 -3.24 -12.54
C LYS A 80 -0.42 -2.49 -13.75
N GLY A 81 -0.78 -1.22 -13.60
CA GLY A 81 -1.37 -0.43 -14.68
C GLY A 81 -1.63 1.02 -14.31
N GLY A 82 -1.87 1.83 -15.35
CA GLY A 82 -2.11 3.27 -15.19
C GLY A 82 -3.35 3.63 -14.40
N VAL A 83 -4.37 2.76 -14.37
CA VAL A 83 -5.59 2.94 -13.56
C VAL A 83 -5.22 3.11 -12.09
N TYR A 84 -4.41 2.19 -11.58
CA TYR A 84 -4.00 2.15 -10.18
C TYR A 84 -3.10 3.32 -9.78
N LEU A 85 -2.28 3.81 -10.72
CA LEU A 85 -1.53 5.04 -10.52
C LEU A 85 -2.44 6.28 -10.41
N GLU A 86 -3.50 6.34 -11.23
CA GLU A 86 -4.50 7.41 -11.11
C GLU A 86 -5.29 7.30 -9.80
N ASP A 87 -5.70 6.09 -9.42
CA ASP A 87 -6.45 5.87 -8.19
C ASP A 87 -5.60 6.17 -6.95
N ALA A 88 -4.31 5.82 -6.94
CA ALA A 88 -3.34 6.26 -5.93
C ALA A 88 -3.31 7.79 -5.77
N GLY A 89 -3.48 8.52 -6.88
CA GLY A 89 -3.57 9.98 -6.87
C GLY A 89 -4.87 10.55 -6.30
N ARG A 90 -5.90 9.71 -6.15
CA ARG A 90 -7.25 10.08 -5.69
C ARG A 90 -7.58 9.54 -4.30
N VAL A 91 -6.73 8.67 -3.74
CA VAL A 91 -6.91 8.07 -2.40
C VAL A 91 -7.20 9.15 -1.36
N GLN A 92 -8.31 8.96 -0.64
CA GLN A 92 -8.73 9.80 0.47
C GLN A 92 -8.70 9.06 1.80
N VAL A 93 -8.82 7.74 1.77
CA VAL A 93 -8.89 6.87 2.94
C VAL A 93 -7.88 5.74 2.74
N VAL A 94 -7.07 5.48 3.77
CA VAL A 94 -6.13 4.35 3.77
C VAL A 94 -6.46 3.46 4.96
N ALA A 95 -6.81 2.21 4.68
CA ALA A 95 -6.96 1.16 5.67
C ALA A 95 -5.71 0.29 5.67
N PHE A 96 -5.20 -0.02 6.86
CA PHE A 96 -4.07 -0.88 7.07
C PHE A 96 -4.51 -2.16 7.74
N ASP A 97 -4.02 -3.30 7.27
CA ASP A 97 -3.92 -4.46 8.14
C ASP A 97 -2.87 -4.21 9.24
N LYS A 98 -3.03 -4.85 10.39
CA LYS A 98 -2.02 -4.79 11.46
C LYS A 98 -0.81 -5.67 11.13
N THR A 99 -1.05 -6.97 11.07
CA THR A 99 -0.03 -8.02 11.14
C THR A 99 0.74 -8.11 9.82
N GLY A 100 2.07 -8.06 9.87
CA GLY A 100 2.91 -8.04 8.67
C GLY A 100 2.89 -6.72 7.88
N THR A 101 2.00 -5.78 8.23
CA THR A 101 1.89 -4.48 7.54
C THR A 101 2.35 -3.33 8.42
N LEU A 102 1.60 -2.98 9.47
CA LEU A 102 2.05 -1.98 10.47
C LEU A 102 3.13 -2.57 11.38
N THR A 103 3.08 -3.89 11.58
CA THR A 103 4.10 -4.67 12.26
C THR A 103 5.06 -5.33 11.26
N LYS A 104 6.15 -5.92 11.76
CA LYS A 104 7.16 -6.58 10.93
C LYS A 104 6.70 -7.92 10.37
N GLY A 105 5.66 -8.54 10.94
CA GLY A 105 5.20 -9.87 10.57
C GLY A 105 6.11 -10.99 11.10
N VAL A 106 7.00 -10.68 12.04
CA VAL A 106 7.95 -11.64 12.62
C VAL A 106 7.80 -11.58 14.13
N ALA A 107 7.55 -12.75 14.72
CA ALA A 107 7.45 -12.87 16.16
C ALA A 107 8.79 -12.55 16.82
N GLU A 108 8.80 -11.60 17.76
CA GLU A 108 9.98 -11.21 18.54
C GLU A 108 9.69 -11.41 20.04
N VAL A 109 10.69 -11.88 20.79
CA VAL A 109 10.61 -11.92 22.25
C VAL A 109 10.70 -10.49 22.78
N THR A 110 9.61 -10.04 23.40
CA THR A 110 9.47 -8.70 23.97
C THR A 110 9.73 -8.67 25.46
N ASP A 111 9.36 -9.74 26.17
CA ASP A 111 9.49 -9.84 27.62
C ASP A 111 10.10 -11.17 28.03
N VAL A 112 11.00 -11.12 29.01
CA VAL A 112 11.59 -12.30 29.66
C VAL A 112 11.45 -12.10 31.16
N ILE A 113 10.44 -12.74 31.77
CA ILE A 113 9.99 -12.48 33.14
C ILE A 113 10.25 -13.72 34.01
N PRO A 114 11.35 -13.77 34.78
CA PRO A 114 11.60 -14.85 35.71
C PRO A 114 10.61 -14.82 36.89
N LEU A 115 10.23 -15.99 37.38
CA LEU A 115 9.36 -16.23 38.53
C LEU A 115 10.17 -16.96 39.62
N GLY A 116 11.18 -16.28 40.16
CA GLY A 116 12.05 -16.86 41.19
C GLY A 116 13.44 -16.23 41.19
N ALA A 117 14.45 -17.03 41.54
CA ALA A 117 15.85 -16.58 41.63
C ALA A 117 16.61 -16.58 40.29
N LEU A 118 16.03 -17.14 39.23
CA LEU A 118 16.66 -17.18 37.91
C LEU A 118 16.78 -15.78 37.33
N SER A 119 17.92 -15.52 36.70
CA SER A 119 18.08 -14.34 35.85
C SER A 119 17.29 -14.49 34.56
N PRO A 120 16.87 -13.38 33.90
CA PRO A 120 16.28 -13.43 32.57
C PRO A 120 17.16 -14.16 31.55
N HIS A 121 18.48 -14.00 31.65
CA HIS A 121 19.45 -14.64 30.78
C HIS A 121 19.46 -16.18 30.93
N GLU A 122 19.36 -16.69 32.17
CA GLU A 122 19.25 -18.13 32.42
C GLU A 122 17.89 -18.70 31.97
N LEU A 123 16.81 -17.96 32.20
CA LEU A 123 15.47 -18.33 31.71
C LEU A 123 15.47 -18.48 30.18
N LEU A 124 16.05 -17.50 29.49
CA LEU A 124 16.17 -17.50 28.04
C LEU A 124 17.08 -18.64 27.54
N SER A 125 18.19 -18.94 28.25
CA SER A 125 19.07 -20.07 27.94
C SER A 125 18.30 -21.39 27.96
N LEU A 126 17.55 -21.64 29.04
CA LEU A 126 16.76 -22.86 29.20
C LEU A 126 15.67 -22.97 28.12
N ALA A 127 14.92 -21.88 27.88
CA ALA A 127 13.88 -21.87 26.86
C ALA A 127 14.43 -22.13 25.46
N ALA A 128 15.49 -21.41 25.07
CA ALA A 128 16.14 -21.56 23.77
C ALA A 128 16.75 -22.95 23.57
N SER A 129 17.24 -23.59 24.65
CA SER A 129 17.81 -24.94 24.58
C SER A 129 16.75 -26.01 24.27
N ILE A 130 15.53 -25.85 24.77
CA ILE A 130 14.40 -26.74 24.43
C ILE A 130 13.93 -26.45 23.00
N GLU A 131 13.76 -25.16 22.67
CA GLU A 131 13.23 -24.71 21.38
C GLU A 131 14.20 -24.93 20.20
N ALA A 132 15.50 -25.11 20.47
CA ALA A 132 16.48 -25.52 19.46
C ALA A 132 16.14 -26.85 18.76
N LEU A 133 15.29 -27.67 19.37
CA LEU A 133 14.83 -28.96 18.86
C LEU A 133 13.40 -28.90 18.27
N SER A 134 12.81 -27.71 18.19
CA SER A 134 11.43 -27.44 17.76
C SER A 134 11.41 -26.76 16.39
N GLU A 135 10.44 -27.10 15.55
CA GLU A 135 10.20 -26.44 14.25
C GLU A 135 9.14 -25.34 14.32
N HIS A 136 8.68 -24.97 15.53
CA HIS A 136 7.61 -24.00 15.71
C HIS A 136 8.08 -22.56 15.43
N HIS A 137 7.23 -21.71 14.84
CA HIS A 137 7.58 -20.32 14.53
C HIS A 137 7.94 -19.48 15.79
N LEU A 138 7.30 -19.76 16.95
CA LEU A 138 7.68 -19.17 18.24
C LEU A 138 9.07 -19.61 18.73
N ALA A 139 9.52 -20.82 18.37
CA ALA A 139 10.86 -21.33 18.68
C ALA A 139 11.94 -20.44 18.04
N ALA A 140 11.71 -20.07 16.78
CA ALA A 140 12.61 -19.19 16.04
C ALA A 140 12.78 -17.82 16.70
N ALA A 141 11.70 -17.25 17.27
CA ALA A 141 11.75 -15.99 18.00
C ALA A 141 12.64 -16.08 19.26
N ILE A 142 12.48 -17.15 20.03
CA ILE A 142 13.26 -17.41 21.26
C ILE A 142 14.74 -17.63 20.91
N LEU A 143 15.03 -18.43 19.88
CA LEU A 143 16.40 -18.68 19.41
C LEU A 143 17.08 -17.41 18.89
N ALA A 144 16.35 -16.58 18.13
CA ALA A 144 16.86 -15.30 17.62
C ALA A 144 17.21 -14.34 18.77
N LYS A 145 16.36 -14.27 19.80
CA LYS A 145 16.61 -13.46 21.00
C LYS A 145 17.83 -13.97 21.76
N ALA A 146 17.93 -15.28 22.00
CA ALA A 146 19.07 -15.90 22.68
C ALA A 146 20.39 -15.63 21.94
N LYS A 147 20.41 -15.73 20.61
CA LYS A 147 21.58 -15.40 19.80
C LYS A 147 21.97 -13.92 19.91
N THR A 148 20.99 -13.02 19.90
CA THR A 148 21.21 -11.56 19.98
C THR A 148 21.78 -11.16 21.34
N GLU A 149 21.34 -11.82 22.41
CA GLU A 149 21.84 -11.56 23.78
C GLU A 149 23.10 -12.36 24.14
N GLY A 150 23.64 -13.16 23.20
CA GLY A 150 24.86 -13.94 23.42
C GLY A 150 24.69 -15.10 24.41
N VAL A 151 23.45 -15.58 24.58
CA VAL A 151 23.12 -16.64 25.54
C VAL A 151 23.63 -17.99 25.03
N SER A 152 24.39 -18.70 25.87
CA SER A 152 24.83 -20.05 25.56
C SER A 152 23.71 -21.06 25.76
N LEU A 153 23.54 -21.95 24.78
CA LEU A 153 22.59 -23.06 24.86
C LEU A 153 23.16 -24.19 25.69
N LYS A 154 22.29 -24.87 26.44
CA LYS A 154 22.57 -26.11 27.13
C LYS A 154 22.24 -27.30 26.25
N LYS A 155 22.88 -28.44 26.53
CA LYS A 155 22.55 -29.69 25.86
C LYS A 155 21.20 -30.20 26.37
N ALA A 156 20.19 -30.19 25.49
CA ALA A 156 18.88 -30.76 25.75
C ALA A 156 18.79 -32.18 25.19
N GLU A 157 18.25 -33.11 25.98
CA GLU A 157 18.06 -34.52 25.64
C GLU A 157 16.60 -34.94 25.84
N ASN A 158 16.17 -36.05 25.24
CA ASN A 158 14.81 -36.59 25.40
C ASN A 158 13.69 -35.59 25.04
N PHE A 159 13.88 -34.82 23.96
CA PHE A 159 12.87 -33.88 23.47
C PHE A 159 11.58 -34.60 23.09
N LYS A 160 10.45 -34.00 23.46
CA LYS A 160 9.12 -34.44 23.06
C LYS A 160 8.23 -33.24 22.80
N ALA A 161 7.72 -33.12 21.58
CA ALA A 161 6.67 -32.17 21.24
C ALA A 161 5.33 -32.63 21.85
N LEU A 162 4.60 -31.69 22.43
CA LEU A 162 3.27 -31.85 23.01
C LEU A 162 2.29 -31.05 22.15
N THR A 163 1.68 -31.70 21.16
CA THR A 163 0.82 -31.06 20.15
C THR A 163 -0.27 -30.20 20.80
N GLY A 164 -0.33 -28.91 20.43
CA GLY A 164 -1.31 -27.94 20.95
C GLY A 164 -1.03 -27.43 22.37
N LEU A 165 0.06 -27.87 23.01
CA LEU A 165 0.40 -27.51 24.40
C LEU A 165 1.81 -26.90 24.51
N GLY A 166 2.82 -27.45 23.82
CA GLY A 166 4.20 -26.98 23.88
C GLY A 166 5.21 -28.10 23.64
N ALA A 167 6.30 -28.11 24.41
CA ALA A 167 7.36 -29.11 24.34
C ALA A 167 7.96 -29.42 25.72
N GLN A 168 8.69 -30.51 25.81
CA GLN A 168 9.49 -30.87 26.99
C GLN A 168 10.86 -31.40 26.56
N ALA A 169 11.88 -31.17 27.39
CA ALA A 169 13.19 -31.79 27.25
C ALA A 169 13.88 -31.91 28.61
N THR A 170 14.96 -32.68 28.68
CA THR A 170 15.79 -32.84 29.87
C THR A 170 17.11 -32.09 29.67
N MET A 171 17.49 -31.27 30.64
CA MET A 171 18.76 -30.54 30.67
C MET A 171 19.38 -30.72 32.05
N ASP A 172 20.67 -31.05 32.11
CA ASP A 172 21.39 -31.30 33.37
C ASP A 172 20.68 -32.31 34.30
N GLY A 173 20.01 -33.33 33.72
CA GLY A 173 19.22 -34.33 34.45
C GLY A 173 17.83 -33.86 34.92
N VAL A 174 17.48 -32.59 34.73
CA VAL A 174 16.19 -32.01 35.13
C VAL A 174 15.25 -31.91 33.94
N LYS A 175 14.01 -32.39 34.11
CA LYS A 175 12.97 -32.28 33.09
C LYS A 175 12.33 -30.89 33.11
N HIS A 176 12.36 -30.23 31.97
CA HIS A 176 11.79 -28.91 31.74
C HIS A 176 10.61 -29.00 30.77
N TYR A 177 9.68 -28.06 30.93
CA TYR A 177 8.48 -27.89 30.12
C TYR A 177 8.45 -26.46 29.59
N ILE A 178 8.15 -26.30 28.32
CA ILE A 178 7.86 -25.00 27.70
C ILE A 178 6.51 -25.09 26.99
N GLY A 179 5.62 -24.12 27.16
CA GLY A 179 4.32 -24.19 26.50
C GLY A 179 3.31 -23.15 26.96
N ASN A 180 2.08 -23.31 26.49
CA ASN A 180 0.97 -22.42 26.80
C ASN A 180 0.41 -22.64 28.21
N HIS A 181 -0.52 -21.76 28.60
CA HIS A 181 -1.23 -21.82 29.88
C HIS A 181 -1.87 -23.19 30.17
N ARG A 182 -2.45 -23.86 29.15
CA ARG A 182 -3.11 -25.15 29.31
C ARG A 182 -2.15 -26.24 29.79
N LEU A 183 -0.93 -26.28 29.25
CA LEU A 183 0.08 -27.27 29.65
C LEU A 183 0.37 -27.22 31.16
N PHE A 184 0.52 -26.02 31.71
CA PHE A 184 0.85 -25.82 33.12
C PHE A 184 -0.35 -26.05 34.03
N ARG A 185 -1.55 -25.70 33.57
CA ARG A 185 -2.80 -25.97 34.28
C ARG A 185 -3.09 -27.48 34.37
N GLU A 186 -2.95 -28.22 33.27
CA GLU A 186 -3.15 -29.68 33.24
C GLU A 186 -2.16 -30.45 34.14
N LYS A 187 -0.95 -29.90 34.31
CA LYS A 187 0.08 -30.48 35.19
C LYS A 187 -0.04 -30.06 36.66
N GLY A 188 -0.95 -29.14 36.99
CA GLY A 188 -1.06 -28.57 38.34
C GLY A 188 0.17 -27.75 38.75
N LEU A 189 0.89 -27.19 37.79
CA LEU A 189 2.14 -26.43 38.00
C LEU A 189 1.94 -24.92 37.95
N LEU A 190 0.71 -24.44 37.75
CA LEU A 190 0.43 -23.01 37.66
C LEU A 190 0.37 -22.39 39.05
N THR A 191 1.14 -21.32 39.26
CA THR A 191 1.13 -20.54 40.51
C THR A 191 0.38 -19.22 40.30
N PRO A 192 -0.21 -18.62 41.37
CA PRO A 192 -0.90 -17.34 41.24
C PRO A 192 -0.02 -16.21 40.69
N ALA A 193 1.27 -16.23 41.03
CA ALA A 193 2.25 -15.26 40.49
C ALA A 193 2.49 -15.46 38.98
N ALA A 194 2.51 -16.70 38.51
CA ALA A 194 2.62 -16.99 37.07
C ALA A 194 1.35 -16.57 36.32
N GLU A 195 0.17 -16.87 36.88
CA GLU A 195 -1.13 -16.52 36.31
C GLU A 195 -1.28 -15.00 36.15
N GLN A 196 -0.93 -14.22 37.18
CA GLN A 196 -0.95 -12.76 37.10
C GLN A 196 -0.05 -12.19 35.99
N LYS A 197 1.14 -12.78 35.78
CA LYS A 197 2.06 -12.34 34.71
C LYS A 197 1.56 -12.75 33.33
N LEU A 198 0.99 -13.95 33.24
CA LEU A 198 0.40 -14.46 32.01
C LEU A 198 -0.80 -13.60 31.59
N ASP A 199 -1.73 -13.31 32.50
CA ASP A 199 -2.87 -12.43 32.28
C ASP A 199 -2.43 -11.04 31.81
N LYS A 200 -1.35 -10.49 32.41
CA LYS A 200 -0.80 -9.21 31.98
C LYS A 200 -0.25 -9.25 30.56
N LEU A 201 0.53 -10.28 30.21
CA LEU A 201 1.09 -10.42 28.87
C LEU A 201 0.00 -10.69 27.82
N GLU A 202 -1.01 -11.49 28.15
CA GLU A 202 -2.16 -11.75 27.29
C GLU A 202 -3.03 -10.49 27.12
N ALA A 203 -3.18 -9.67 28.16
CA ALA A 203 -3.82 -8.35 28.06
C ALA A 203 -3.04 -7.37 27.18
N ASP A 204 -1.71 -7.50 27.14
CA ASP A 204 -0.83 -6.78 26.21
C ASP A 204 -0.76 -7.45 24.81
N GLU A 205 -1.60 -8.46 24.55
CA GLU A 205 -1.68 -9.25 23.31
C GLU A 205 -0.40 -9.98 22.90
N LYS A 206 0.42 -10.28 23.90
CA LYS A 206 1.62 -11.08 23.72
C LYS A 206 1.23 -12.53 23.86
N THR A 207 1.77 -13.36 22.97
CA THR A 207 1.76 -14.81 23.18
C THR A 207 2.67 -15.11 24.37
N ALA A 208 2.07 -15.44 25.51
CA ALA A 208 2.78 -15.81 26.72
C ALA A 208 3.15 -17.29 26.68
N VAL A 209 4.45 -17.58 26.79
CA VAL A 209 4.99 -18.94 26.87
C VAL A 209 5.59 -19.14 28.26
N LEU A 210 5.13 -20.16 28.97
CA LEU A 210 5.64 -20.52 30.28
C LEU A 210 6.80 -21.49 30.14
N LEU A 211 7.83 -21.30 30.97
CA LEU A 211 8.91 -22.26 31.18
C LEU A 211 8.88 -22.75 32.62
N GLY A 212 9.06 -24.05 32.85
CA GLY A 212 9.04 -24.61 34.19
C GLY A 212 9.66 -25.99 34.31
N THR A 213 9.74 -26.48 35.54
CA THR A 213 10.12 -27.85 35.88
C THR A 213 8.92 -28.59 36.48
N LYS A 214 9.14 -29.79 37.03
CA LYS A 214 8.13 -30.51 37.82
C LYS A 214 7.78 -29.80 39.13
N ASP A 215 8.60 -28.88 39.60
CA ASP A 215 8.43 -28.20 40.89
C ASP A 215 7.65 -26.88 40.74
N GLY A 216 7.46 -26.40 39.50
CA GLY A 216 6.68 -25.20 39.22
C GLY A 216 7.18 -24.40 38.01
N PRO A 217 6.58 -23.22 37.76
CA PRO A 217 6.96 -22.33 36.68
C PRO A 217 8.20 -21.53 37.07
N LEU A 218 9.20 -21.52 36.20
CA LEU A 218 10.45 -20.78 36.35
C LEU A 218 10.34 -19.35 35.80
N GLY A 219 9.45 -19.12 34.83
CA GLY A 219 9.24 -17.80 34.23
C GLY A 219 8.28 -17.80 33.05
N VAL A 220 7.97 -16.59 32.57
CA VAL A 220 7.11 -16.34 31.41
C VAL A 220 7.90 -15.55 30.37
N ILE A 221 7.75 -15.94 29.10
CA ILE A 221 8.31 -15.24 27.96
C ILE A 221 7.15 -14.67 27.14
N GLY A 222 7.17 -13.36 26.93
CA GLY A 222 6.22 -12.66 26.07
C GLY A 222 6.76 -12.57 24.65
N ILE A 223 5.98 -13.03 23.68
CA ILE A 223 6.31 -12.98 22.26
C ILE A 223 5.23 -12.16 21.56
N ALA A 224 5.64 -11.17 20.76
CA ALA A 224 4.72 -10.37 19.98
C ALA A 224 5.35 -9.93 18.66
N ASP A 225 4.51 -9.53 17.73
CA ASP A 225 4.95 -8.88 16.50
C ASP A 225 5.15 -7.38 16.75
N ARG A 226 6.35 -6.88 16.48
CA ARG A 226 6.73 -5.50 16.78
C ARG A 226 6.28 -4.56 15.66
N LEU A 227 5.81 -3.36 16.03
CA LEU A 227 5.56 -2.28 15.09
C LEU A 227 6.81 -1.94 14.27
N ARG A 228 6.61 -1.58 12.99
CA ARG A 228 7.69 -1.05 12.15
C ARG A 228 8.08 0.34 12.63
N ASP A 229 9.38 0.59 12.73
CA ASP A 229 9.91 1.91 13.14
C ASP A 229 9.42 3.05 12.21
N VAL A 230 9.10 2.73 10.94
CA VAL A 230 8.60 3.68 9.94
C VAL A 230 7.07 3.87 9.95
N ALA A 231 6.31 3.11 10.74
CA ALA A 231 4.85 3.12 10.72
C ALA A 231 4.29 4.51 11.08
N ALA A 232 4.68 5.04 12.25
CA ALA A 232 4.23 6.36 12.72
C ALA A 232 4.58 7.49 11.72
N TRP A 233 5.81 7.45 11.17
CA TRP A 233 6.22 8.42 10.15
C TRP A 233 5.37 8.31 8.87
N THR A 234 5.09 7.08 8.42
CA THR A 234 4.30 6.82 7.22
C THR A 234 2.89 7.37 7.35
N LEU A 235 2.22 7.07 8.46
CA LEU A 235 0.88 7.57 8.78
C LEU A 235 0.84 9.10 8.78
N SER A 236 1.82 9.73 9.45
CA SER A 236 1.98 11.19 9.46
C SER A 236 2.23 11.77 8.07
N ALA A 237 3.05 11.12 7.24
CA ALA A 237 3.31 11.53 5.86
C ALA A 237 2.08 11.44 4.96
N LEU A 238 1.24 10.41 5.14
CA LEU A 238 -0.03 10.27 4.41
C LEU A 238 -1.00 11.40 4.75
N ARG A 239 -1.12 11.75 6.04
CA ARG A 239 -1.93 12.90 6.48
C ARG A 239 -1.44 14.21 5.84
N ARG A 240 -0.13 14.47 5.84
CA ARG A 240 0.47 15.65 5.16
C ARG A 240 0.21 15.68 3.66
N LEU A 241 0.15 14.50 3.03
CA LEU A 241 -0.19 14.41 1.63
C LEU A 241 -1.67 14.72 1.39
N GLY A 242 -2.54 14.71 2.40
CA GLY A 242 -3.97 15.01 2.30
C GLY A 242 -4.83 13.74 2.20
N VAL A 243 -4.39 12.65 2.82
CA VAL A 243 -5.29 11.53 3.18
C VAL A 243 -6.14 12.00 4.36
N LYS A 244 -7.46 11.85 4.25
CA LYS A 244 -8.43 12.38 5.21
C LYS A 244 -8.60 11.47 6.43
N LYS A 245 -8.56 10.16 6.21
CA LYS A 245 -8.72 9.14 7.25
C LYS A 245 -7.72 8.01 7.08
N VAL A 246 -7.14 7.59 8.18
CA VAL A 246 -6.33 6.40 8.30
C VAL A 246 -7.01 5.43 9.25
N LEU A 247 -7.23 4.20 8.78
CA LEU A 247 -7.91 3.15 9.54
C LEU A 247 -7.00 1.94 9.76
N MET A 248 -7.27 1.20 10.82
CA MET A 248 -6.68 -0.12 11.07
C MET A 248 -7.76 -1.20 11.09
N LEU A 249 -7.54 -2.29 10.36
CA LEU A 249 -8.37 -3.50 10.40
C LEU A 249 -7.53 -4.62 10.99
N THR A 250 -8.02 -5.29 12.03
CA THR A 250 -7.31 -6.41 12.62
C THR A 250 -8.26 -7.50 13.14
N GLY A 251 -7.75 -8.73 13.21
CA GLY A 251 -8.40 -9.86 13.86
C GLY A 251 -8.16 -9.94 15.37
N ASP A 252 -7.32 -9.04 15.89
CA ASP A 252 -6.97 -8.95 17.30
C ASP A 252 -8.10 -8.39 18.17
N ASN A 253 -7.92 -8.39 19.49
CA ASN A 253 -8.94 -7.88 20.39
C ASN A 253 -9.02 -6.34 20.38
N MET A 254 -10.13 -5.82 20.89
CA MET A 254 -10.40 -4.38 20.94
C MET A 254 -9.36 -3.58 21.75
N GLY A 255 -8.83 -4.14 22.85
CA GLY A 255 -7.88 -3.45 23.72
C GLY A 255 -6.56 -3.16 23.01
N THR A 256 -6.07 -4.10 22.22
CA THR A 256 -4.80 -3.95 21.51
C THR A 256 -4.93 -3.13 20.26
N ALA A 257 -6.04 -3.30 19.53
CA ALA A 257 -6.37 -2.42 18.43
C ALA A 257 -6.41 -0.96 18.90
N GLN A 258 -6.97 -0.70 20.08
CA GLN A 258 -6.96 0.62 20.70
C GLN A 258 -5.55 1.09 21.07
N ALA A 259 -4.76 0.26 21.78
CA ALA A 259 -3.41 0.63 22.20
C ALA A 259 -2.50 1.00 21.01
N ILE A 260 -2.55 0.22 19.92
CA ILE A 260 -1.79 0.50 18.71
C ILE A 260 -2.33 1.72 17.97
N ALA A 261 -3.65 1.88 17.92
CA ALA A 261 -4.27 3.06 17.33
C ALA A 261 -3.85 4.34 18.06
N ASP A 262 -3.79 4.31 19.40
CA ASP A 262 -3.34 5.44 20.22
C ASP A 262 -1.84 5.71 20.03
N GLU A 263 -1.00 4.67 20.01
CA GLU A 263 0.45 4.79 19.80
C GLU A 263 0.80 5.39 18.43
N LEU A 264 0.08 4.96 17.38
CA LEU A 264 0.33 5.39 16.01
C LEU A 264 -0.51 6.60 15.57
N GLY A 265 -1.46 7.03 16.40
CA GLY A 265 -2.42 8.09 16.09
C GLY A 265 -3.30 7.75 14.88
N ILE A 266 -3.97 6.60 14.90
CA ILE A 266 -4.91 6.11 13.87
C ILE A 266 -6.30 6.73 14.13
N ASP A 267 -7.04 7.10 13.08
CA ASP A 267 -8.33 7.80 13.25
C ASP A 267 -9.44 6.87 13.72
N GLU A 268 -9.52 5.67 13.13
CA GLU A 268 -10.56 4.69 13.35
C GLU A 268 -9.96 3.28 13.27
N TYR A 269 -10.43 2.34 14.10
CA TYR A 269 -9.96 0.96 14.06
C TYR A 269 -11.15 0.00 14.17
N TYR A 270 -10.98 -1.18 13.56
CA TYR A 270 -11.92 -2.29 13.66
C TYR A 270 -11.14 -3.53 14.07
N ALA A 271 -11.55 -4.12 15.20
CA ALA A 271 -10.91 -5.28 15.79
C ALA A 271 -11.80 -6.53 15.65
N GLU A 272 -11.26 -7.68 16.00
CA GLU A 272 -11.92 -8.99 16.03
C GLU A 272 -12.52 -9.39 14.67
N LEU A 273 -11.94 -8.87 13.58
CA LEU A 273 -12.40 -9.12 12.22
C LEU A 273 -11.84 -10.42 11.66
N LEU A 274 -12.74 -11.27 11.17
CA LEU A 274 -12.39 -12.35 10.25
C LEU A 274 -12.01 -11.78 8.87
N PRO A 275 -11.29 -12.52 8.01
CA PRO A 275 -10.90 -12.06 6.67
C PRO A 275 -12.07 -11.53 5.82
N GLN A 276 -13.25 -12.16 5.90
CA GLN A 276 -14.46 -11.69 5.21
C GLN A 276 -14.98 -10.37 5.79
N GLY A 277 -14.92 -10.20 7.11
CA GLY A 277 -15.32 -8.96 7.79
C GLY A 277 -14.44 -7.78 7.41
N LYS A 278 -13.13 -7.99 7.21
CA LYS A 278 -12.24 -6.96 6.66
C LYS A 278 -12.70 -6.52 5.27
N ALA A 279 -13.02 -7.46 4.38
CA ALA A 279 -13.46 -7.17 3.03
C ALA A 279 -14.81 -6.43 2.98
N GLU A 280 -15.75 -6.80 3.85
CA GLU A 280 -17.04 -6.12 3.97
C GLU A 280 -16.89 -4.68 4.48
N THR A 281 -16.05 -4.47 5.50
CA THR A 281 -15.74 -3.13 6.04
C THR A 281 -15.17 -2.21 4.94
N ILE A 282 -14.22 -2.73 4.13
CA ILE A 282 -13.65 -1.98 3.01
C ILE A 282 -14.72 -1.64 1.95
N ARG A 283 -15.63 -2.58 1.66
CA ARG A 283 -16.72 -2.36 0.70
C ARG A 283 -17.66 -1.26 1.17
N GLU A 284 -18.09 -1.28 2.42
CA GLU A 284 -18.93 -0.23 3.00
C GLU A 284 -18.25 1.14 2.98
N LEU A 285 -16.94 1.20 3.24
CA LEU A 285 -16.17 2.44 3.16
C LEU A 285 -16.07 2.96 1.72
N ALA A 286 -15.91 2.07 0.74
CA ALA A 286 -15.88 2.43 -0.67
C ALA A 286 -17.24 2.96 -1.17
N GLU A 287 -18.36 2.38 -0.71
CA GLU A 287 -19.72 2.81 -1.04
C GLU A 287 -20.05 4.22 -0.53
N LYS A 288 -19.46 4.64 0.60
CA LYS A 288 -19.61 6.00 1.16
C LYS A 288 -18.94 7.12 0.33
N GLY A 289 -18.37 6.79 -0.83
CA GLY A 289 -18.01 7.77 -1.86
C GLY A 289 -16.55 8.24 -1.87
N GLY A 290 -15.62 7.48 -1.30
CA GLY A 290 -14.19 7.77 -1.29
C GLY A 290 -13.36 6.73 -2.06
N VAL A 291 -12.19 7.14 -2.58
CA VAL A 291 -11.18 6.17 -3.05
C VAL A 291 -10.46 5.62 -1.82
N VAL A 292 -10.72 4.35 -1.53
CA VAL A 292 -10.17 3.62 -0.37
C VAL A 292 -9.01 2.76 -0.85
N ALA A 293 -7.85 2.95 -0.23
CA ALA A 293 -6.71 2.06 -0.37
C ALA A 293 -6.68 1.08 0.80
N MET A 294 -6.51 -0.22 0.53
CA MET A 294 -6.23 -1.23 1.54
C MET A 294 -4.75 -1.62 1.44
N VAL A 295 -4.04 -1.63 2.56
CA VAL A 295 -2.63 -2.03 2.64
C VAL A 295 -2.52 -3.29 3.49
N GLY A 296 -1.91 -4.35 2.96
CA GLY A 296 -1.82 -5.65 3.63
C GLY A 296 -0.60 -6.46 3.20
N ASP A 297 -0.34 -7.57 3.88
CA ASP A 297 0.70 -8.54 3.50
C ASP A 297 0.23 -9.46 2.35
N GLY A 298 -1.08 -9.53 2.14
CA GLY A 298 -1.76 -10.28 1.09
C GLY A 298 -1.86 -11.79 1.35
N VAL A 299 -1.47 -12.30 2.51
CA VAL A 299 -1.69 -13.71 2.90
C VAL A 299 -3.11 -13.87 3.45
N ASN A 300 -3.48 -13.05 4.44
CA ASN A 300 -4.81 -13.10 5.07
C ASN A 300 -5.77 -12.04 4.52
N ASP A 301 -5.25 -11.02 3.84
CA ASP A 301 -6.01 -9.85 3.43
C ASP A 301 -6.34 -9.79 1.93
N ALA A 302 -6.04 -10.86 1.17
CA ALA A 302 -6.34 -10.91 -0.26
C ALA A 302 -7.81 -10.52 -0.59
N PRO A 303 -8.85 -10.99 0.15
CA PRO A 303 -10.23 -10.56 -0.09
C PRO A 303 -10.47 -9.07 0.17
N ALA A 304 -9.79 -8.48 1.16
CA ALA A 304 -9.91 -7.07 1.50
C ALA A 304 -9.17 -6.18 0.49
N LEU A 305 -7.99 -6.60 0.04
CA LEU A 305 -7.23 -5.95 -1.03
C LEU A 305 -8.04 -5.89 -2.33
N ALA A 306 -8.70 -6.99 -2.70
CA ALA A 306 -9.53 -7.07 -3.90
C ALA A 306 -10.83 -6.25 -3.81
N SER A 307 -11.35 -6.01 -2.60
CA SER A 307 -12.58 -5.23 -2.39
C SER A 307 -12.31 -3.72 -2.34
N ALA A 308 -11.06 -3.30 -2.15
CA ALA A 308 -10.67 -1.90 -2.13
C ALA A 308 -10.72 -1.27 -3.52
N THR A 309 -10.78 0.07 -3.59
CA THR A 309 -10.55 0.76 -4.87
C THR A 309 -9.10 0.62 -5.32
N LEU A 310 -8.19 0.45 -4.36
CA LEU A 310 -6.77 0.25 -4.59
C LEU A 310 -6.19 -0.72 -3.55
N GLY A 311 -5.84 -1.93 -3.97
CA GLY A 311 -5.12 -2.90 -3.13
C GLY A 311 -3.61 -2.69 -3.19
N ILE A 312 -2.95 -2.52 -2.04
CA ILE A 312 -1.50 -2.34 -1.93
C ILE A 312 -0.92 -3.48 -1.06
N ALA A 313 -0.08 -4.32 -1.66
CA ALA A 313 0.59 -5.41 -0.94
C ALA A 313 2.04 -5.07 -0.54
N MET A 314 2.46 -5.61 0.60
CA MET A 314 3.85 -5.64 1.04
C MET A 314 4.65 -6.75 0.33
N GLY A 315 5.85 -6.45 -0.18
CA GLY A 315 6.49 -7.19 -1.28
C GLY A 315 7.73 -8.04 -0.97
N THR A 316 7.87 -8.63 0.22
CA THR A 316 8.83 -9.76 0.40
C THR A 316 8.27 -10.95 1.20
N ALA A 317 7.13 -10.79 1.87
CA ALA A 317 6.52 -11.86 2.68
C ALA A 317 5.18 -12.39 2.12
N GLY A 318 4.59 -11.70 1.15
CA GLY A 318 3.35 -12.15 0.51
C GLY A 318 3.64 -13.18 -0.59
N SER A 319 3.10 -14.39 -0.44
CA SER A 319 3.05 -15.45 -1.45
C SER A 319 2.74 -14.91 -2.87
N ASP A 320 3.09 -15.63 -3.93
CA ASP A 320 2.77 -15.25 -5.33
C ASP A 320 1.31 -14.77 -5.50
N VAL A 321 0.39 -15.32 -4.69
CA VAL A 321 -1.02 -14.94 -4.58
C VAL A 321 -1.25 -13.47 -4.17
N ALA A 322 -0.47 -12.94 -3.23
CA ALA A 322 -0.55 -11.54 -2.79
C ALA A 322 -0.15 -10.57 -3.91
N LEU A 323 0.96 -10.89 -4.59
CA LEU A 323 1.42 -10.15 -5.77
C LEU A 323 0.44 -10.26 -6.93
N GLU A 324 -0.26 -11.39 -7.09
CA GLU A 324 -1.31 -11.57 -8.10
C GLU A 324 -2.60 -10.80 -7.77
N THR A 325 -2.93 -10.64 -6.49
CA THR A 325 -4.18 -9.98 -6.07
C THR A 325 -4.05 -8.45 -5.99
N ALA A 326 -2.90 -7.92 -5.57
CA ALA A 326 -2.76 -6.48 -5.32
C ALA A 326 -2.53 -5.66 -6.60
N ASP A 327 -3.05 -4.44 -6.61
CA ASP A 327 -2.90 -3.50 -7.72
C ASP A 327 -1.51 -2.85 -7.75
N ILE A 328 -0.97 -2.62 -6.55
CA ILE A 328 0.36 -2.06 -6.29
C ILE A 328 1.09 -2.97 -5.30
N ALA A 329 2.39 -3.20 -5.52
CA ALA A 329 3.25 -3.91 -4.60
C ALA A 329 4.46 -3.06 -4.18
N LEU A 330 4.69 -2.97 -2.87
CA LEU A 330 5.83 -2.27 -2.27
C LEU A 330 6.98 -3.27 -2.07
N MET A 331 8.01 -3.19 -2.92
CA MET A 331 9.13 -4.13 -2.87
C MET A 331 9.94 -3.97 -1.58
N ALA A 332 10.63 -5.03 -1.17
CA ALA A 332 11.46 -5.06 0.04
C ALA A 332 10.69 -4.79 1.35
N ASP A 333 9.35 -4.97 1.34
CA ASP A 333 8.51 -4.82 2.53
C ASP A 333 8.66 -3.43 3.21
N ASP A 334 8.90 -2.41 2.36
CA ASP A 334 9.20 -1.05 2.76
C ASP A 334 7.94 -0.18 2.77
N LEU A 335 7.32 -0.09 3.95
CA LEU A 335 6.13 0.73 4.19
C LEU A 335 6.38 2.23 3.91
N SER A 336 7.63 2.69 3.99
CA SER A 336 7.99 4.09 3.74
C SER A 336 7.77 4.52 2.28
N LYS A 337 7.57 3.55 1.36
CA LYS A 337 7.23 3.80 -0.04
C LYS A 337 5.78 4.21 -0.25
N LEU A 338 4.88 3.91 0.69
CA LEU A 338 3.46 4.21 0.52
C LEU A 338 3.18 5.72 0.32
N PRO A 339 3.75 6.66 1.11
CA PRO A 339 3.64 8.09 0.83
C PRO A 339 4.18 8.48 -0.54
N TYR A 340 5.28 7.85 -0.99
CA TYR A 340 5.84 8.09 -2.32
C TYR A 340 4.84 7.70 -3.42
N VAL A 341 4.16 6.56 -3.31
CA VAL A 341 3.15 6.10 -4.27
C VAL A 341 2.00 7.11 -4.39
N ILE A 342 1.44 7.52 -3.25
CA ILE A 342 0.33 8.50 -3.22
C ILE A 342 0.79 9.84 -3.79
N GLN A 343 2.00 10.29 -3.46
CA GLN A 343 2.56 11.53 -4.00
C GLN A 343 2.77 11.44 -5.52
N LEU A 344 3.29 10.31 -6.03
CA LEU A 344 3.52 10.08 -7.44
C LEU A 344 2.20 10.06 -8.23
N GLY A 345 1.17 9.39 -7.72
CA GLY A 345 -0.17 9.41 -8.32
C GLY A 345 -0.73 10.83 -8.40
N ARG A 346 -0.65 11.60 -7.30
CA ARG A 346 -1.12 13.00 -7.26
C ARG A 346 -0.37 13.89 -8.24
N ARG A 347 0.96 13.73 -8.33
CA ARG A 347 1.80 14.46 -9.30
C ARG A 347 1.45 14.09 -10.73
N THR A 348 1.21 12.81 -11.01
CA THR A 348 0.82 12.32 -12.33
C THR A 348 -0.50 12.94 -12.77
N LEU A 349 -1.52 12.93 -11.90
CA LEU A 349 -2.80 13.58 -12.18
C LEU A 349 -2.66 15.09 -12.38
N ARG A 350 -1.79 15.76 -11.61
CA ARG A 350 -1.50 17.18 -11.77
C ARG A 350 -0.86 17.47 -13.13
N THR A 351 0.13 16.68 -13.55
CA THR A 351 0.78 16.78 -14.85
C THR A 351 -0.21 16.56 -15.99
N ILE A 352 -1.08 15.56 -15.87
CA ILE A 352 -2.14 15.29 -16.85
C ILE A 352 -3.08 16.50 -16.96
N ARG A 353 -3.55 17.05 -15.83
CA ARG A 353 -4.42 18.25 -15.83
C ARG A 353 -3.73 19.47 -16.45
N GLN A 354 -2.46 19.68 -16.14
CA GLN A 354 -1.66 20.77 -16.72
C GLN A 354 -1.54 20.62 -18.24
N ASN A 355 -1.22 19.42 -18.72
CA ASN A 355 -1.08 19.16 -20.14
C ASN A 355 -2.41 19.29 -20.89
N VAL A 356 -3.51 18.79 -20.31
CA VAL A 356 -4.86 18.96 -20.87
C VAL A 356 -5.22 20.44 -20.94
N ALA A 357 -5.02 21.19 -19.86
CA ALA A 357 -5.29 22.63 -19.82
C ALA A 357 -4.44 23.40 -20.85
N ALA A 358 -3.13 23.14 -20.91
CA ALA A 358 -2.23 23.75 -21.88
C ALA A 358 -2.65 23.45 -23.32
N SER A 359 -3.01 22.19 -23.61
CA SER A 359 -3.48 21.77 -24.94
C SER A 359 -4.75 22.50 -25.34
N LEU A 360 -5.73 22.63 -24.43
CA LEU A 360 -6.98 23.33 -24.69
C LEU A 360 -6.78 24.84 -24.88
N VAL A 361 -5.91 25.47 -24.07
CA VAL A 361 -5.61 26.90 -24.17
C VAL A 361 -4.92 27.23 -25.50
N ILE A 362 -3.88 26.47 -25.87
CA ILE A 362 -3.17 26.67 -27.14
C ILE A 362 -4.16 26.52 -28.31
N LYS A 363 -4.97 25.46 -28.31
CA LYS A 363 -5.99 25.27 -29.35
C LYS A 363 -7.00 26.41 -29.42
N GLY A 364 -7.55 26.82 -28.28
CA GLY A 364 -8.52 27.91 -28.22
C GLY A 364 -7.97 29.21 -28.80
N ALA A 365 -6.71 29.54 -28.47
CA ALA A 365 -6.03 30.71 -29.02
C ALA A 365 -5.87 30.62 -30.55
N PHE A 366 -5.48 29.45 -31.07
CA PHE A 366 -5.31 29.25 -32.51
C PHE A 366 -6.63 29.26 -33.29
N VAL A 367 -7.71 28.70 -32.72
CA VAL A 367 -9.06 28.79 -33.29
C VAL A 367 -9.51 30.25 -33.37
N ALA A 368 -9.30 31.04 -32.31
CA ALA A 368 -9.63 32.47 -32.33
C ALA A 368 -8.83 33.24 -33.39
N LEU A 369 -7.53 32.95 -33.54
CA LEU A 369 -6.68 33.53 -34.58
C LEU A 369 -7.13 33.14 -36.00
N ALA A 370 -7.61 31.90 -36.18
CA ALA A 370 -8.14 31.43 -37.46
C ALA A 370 -9.44 32.15 -37.84
N ILE A 371 -10.36 32.34 -36.88
CA ILE A 371 -11.60 33.10 -37.09
C ILE A 371 -11.28 34.57 -37.43
N ALA A 372 -10.30 35.17 -36.75
CA ALA A 372 -9.82 36.52 -37.05
C ALA A 372 -9.08 36.64 -38.40
N GLY A 373 -8.90 35.54 -39.13
CA GLY A 373 -8.19 35.52 -40.42
C GLY A 373 -6.68 35.73 -40.33
N LYS A 374 -6.10 35.63 -39.12
CA LYS A 374 -4.67 35.83 -38.86
C LYS A 374 -3.87 34.54 -38.77
N ALA A 375 -4.53 33.37 -38.69
CA ALA A 375 -3.84 32.08 -38.67
C ALA A 375 -3.58 31.54 -40.09
N THR A 376 -2.40 30.95 -40.28
CA THR A 376 -1.97 30.27 -41.51
C THR A 376 -1.77 28.78 -41.21
N LEU A 377 -1.73 27.97 -42.27
CA LEU A 377 -1.52 26.52 -42.14
C LEU A 377 -0.19 26.18 -41.44
N TRP A 378 0.90 26.89 -41.74
CA TRP A 378 2.20 26.62 -41.13
C TRP A 378 2.20 26.93 -39.63
N MET A 379 1.51 28.01 -39.21
CA MET A 379 1.40 28.39 -37.80
C MET A 379 0.60 27.33 -37.02
N ALA A 380 -0.46 26.79 -37.64
CA ALA A 380 -1.24 25.69 -37.07
C ALA A 380 -0.40 24.44 -36.80
N VAL A 381 0.38 24.02 -37.79
CA VAL A 381 1.26 22.83 -37.68
C VAL A 381 2.34 23.06 -36.61
N ALA A 382 3.00 24.22 -36.65
CA ALA A 382 4.04 24.56 -35.66
C ALA A 382 3.49 24.58 -34.24
N ALA A 383 2.28 25.10 -34.04
CA ALA A 383 1.63 25.15 -32.74
C ALA A 383 1.26 23.77 -32.20
N ASP A 384 0.69 22.90 -33.03
CA ASP A 384 0.29 21.55 -32.60
C ASP A 384 1.49 20.65 -32.31
N MET A 385 2.54 20.71 -33.15
CA MET A 385 3.80 20.04 -32.88
C MET A 385 4.48 20.59 -31.63
N GLY A 386 4.53 21.92 -31.47
CA GLY A 386 5.09 22.56 -30.29
C GLY A 386 4.35 22.18 -29.02
N ALA A 387 3.01 22.19 -29.03
CA ALA A 387 2.17 21.75 -27.93
C ALA A 387 2.45 20.27 -27.59
N SER A 388 2.57 19.41 -28.59
CA SER A 388 2.88 17.99 -28.41
C SER A 388 4.24 17.78 -27.74
N LEU A 389 5.28 18.50 -28.17
CA LEU A 389 6.60 18.46 -27.53
C LEU A 389 6.56 18.97 -26.09
N LEU A 390 5.80 20.04 -25.82
CA LEU A 390 5.65 20.60 -24.48
C LEU A 390 4.98 19.61 -23.51
N VAL A 391 3.89 18.97 -23.92
CA VAL A 391 3.19 17.99 -23.05
C VAL A 391 4.02 16.73 -22.83
N ILE A 392 4.77 16.28 -23.84
CA ILE A 392 5.70 15.16 -23.73
C ILE A 392 6.80 15.51 -22.74
N ALA A 393 7.46 16.66 -22.91
CA ALA A 393 8.52 17.12 -22.02
C ALA A 393 8.01 17.26 -20.57
N ASN A 394 6.81 17.80 -20.37
CA ASN A 394 6.22 17.93 -19.05
C ASN A 394 5.86 16.56 -18.43
N GLY A 395 5.36 15.61 -19.23
CA GLY A 395 5.12 14.22 -18.81
C GLY A 395 6.40 13.52 -18.35
N LEU A 396 7.48 13.66 -19.13
CA LEU A 396 8.79 13.08 -18.82
C LEU A 396 9.43 13.65 -17.55
N ARG A 397 9.00 14.83 -17.05
CA ARG A 397 9.49 15.36 -15.76
C ARG A 397 9.19 14.42 -14.59
N LEU A 398 8.16 13.58 -14.70
CA LEU A 398 7.84 12.54 -13.71
C LEU A 398 8.97 11.52 -13.54
N LEU A 399 9.84 11.36 -14.54
CA LEU A 399 10.99 10.45 -14.46
C LEU A 399 12.12 10.98 -13.56
N ARG A 400 12.18 12.29 -13.32
CA ARG A 400 13.23 12.89 -12.49
C ARG A 400 12.95 12.53 -11.03
N ARG A 401 13.92 11.88 -10.37
CA ARG A 401 13.89 11.68 -8.92
C ARG A 401 13.82 13.06 -8.27
N THR A 402 12.71 13.36 -7.60
CA THR A 402 12.78 14.31 -6.50
C THR A 402 13.26 13.52 -5.30
N SER A 403 14.50 13.78 -4.92
CA SER A 403 15.08 13.43 -3.62
C SER A 403 14.15 13.82 -2.48
#